data_AF-A0AAW0GFR4-F1
#
_entry.id   AF-A0AAW0GFR4-F1
#
_cell.length_a   1.000
_cell.length_b   1.000
_cell.length_c   1.000
_cell.angle_alpha   90.00
_cell.angle_beta   90.00
_cell.angle_gamma   90.00
#
_symmetry.space_group_name_H-M   'P 1'
#
loop_
_entity.id
_entity.type
_entity.pdbx_description
1 polymer ?
#
loop_
_entity_poly.entity_id
_entity_poly.type
_entity_poly.pdbx_seq_one_letter_code
_entity_poly.pdbx_strand_id
1 'polypeptide(L)'
;MRSLQSVRKAMRAVGFEVLHEEDLAERSDDIPWYYPLEGDLFKAQTAWDLFMCWRTSASGKFVTHYGLWTMEKLRLVPSGTYDVCETLKIAGDACVWGGKEKLFTPMYLVISRKPE
;
A
#
# COMPACT_ATOMS: atom_id res chain seq x y z
N MET A 1 10.77 9.38 -8.12
CA MET A 1 9.58 8.69 -8.65
C MET A 1 9.32 9.16 -10.08
N ARG A 2 8.74 8.32 -10.95
CA ARG A 2 8.37 8.73 -12.32
C ARG A 2 6.98 9.34 -12.30
N SER A 3 6.78 10.45 -13.02
CA SER A 3 5.45 11.06 -13.16
C SER A 3 4.60 10.29 -14.18
N LEU A 4 3.27 10.39 -14.07
CA LEU A 4 2.34 9.80 -15.04
C LEU A 4 2.61 10.27 -16.47
N GLN A 5 2.96 11.55 -16.62
CA GLN A 5 3.37 12.15 -17.90
C GLN A 5 4.59 11.46 -18.51
N SER A 6 5.58 11.07 -17.68
CA SER A 6 6.76 10.36 -18.15
C SER A 6 6.40 8.97 -18.68
N VAL A 7 5.47 8.27 -18.01
CA VAL A 7 4.98 6.97 -18.46
C VAL A 7 4.20 7.11 -19.77
N ARG A 8 3.27 8.06 -19.87
CA ARG A 8 2.54 8.37 -21.10
C ARG A 8 3.46 8.66 -22.28
N LYS A 9 4.52 9.46 -22.05
CA LYS A 9 5.52 9.76 -23.08
C LYS A 9 6.29 8.51 -23.50
N ALA A 10 6.69 7.66 -22.55
CA ALA A 10 7.40 6.42 -22.85
C ALA A 10 6.53 5.46 -23.67
N MET A 11 5.24 5.31 -23.34
CA MET A 11 4.29 4.47 -24.07
C MET A 11 4.13 4.93 -25.53
N ARG A 12 3.98 6.25 -25.75
CA ARG A 12 3.90 6.80 -27.11
C ARG A 12 5.21 6.66 -27.88
N ALA A 13 6.36 6.81 -27.20
CA ALA A 13 7.67 6.71 -27.82
C ALA A 13 7.99 5.31 -28.36
N VAL A 14 7.48 4.26 -27.71
CA VAL A 14 7.60 2.88 -28.19
C VAL A 14 6.52 2.51 -29.23
N GLY A 15 5.68 3.46 -29.62
CA GLY A 15 4.67 3.30 -30.66
C GLY A 15 3.32 2.79 -30.16
N PHE A 16 3.06 2.65 -28.86
CA PHE A 16 1.74 2.24 -28.39
C PHE A 16 0.69 3.34 -28.61
N GLU A 17 -0.49 2.94 -29.09
CA GLU A 17 -1.69 3.77 -29.10
C GLU A 17 -2.36 3.70 -27.71
N VAL A 18 -2.31 4.80 -26.95
CA VAL A 18 -2.94 4.87 -25.63
C VAL A 18 -4.45 5.08 -25.81
N LEU A 19 -5.24 4.08 -25.43
CA LEU A 19 -6.70 4.10 -25.55
C LEU A 19 -7.38 4.66 -24.29
N HIS A 20 -6.87 4.29 -23.12
CA HIS A 20 -7.38 4.75 -21.83
C HIS A 20 -6.23 4.95 -20.86
N GLU A 21 -6.33 5.97 -20.04
CA GLU A 21 -5.38 6.26 -18.99
C GLU A 21 -6.12 6.84 -17.79
N GLU A 22 -5.86 6.28 -16.61
CA GLU A 22 -6.58 6.66 -15.40
C GLU A 22 -5.74 6.39 -14.15
N ASP A 23 -5.83 7.30 -13.20
CA ASP A 23 -5.36 7.07 -11.84
C ASP A 23 -6.49 6.44 -11.01
N LEU A 24 -6.38 5.14 -10.74
CA LEU A 24 -7.40 4.43 -9.97
C LEU A 24 -7.40 4.85 -8.49
N ALA A 25 -6.31 5.45 -7.99
CA ALA A 25 -6.24 5.91 -6.61
C ALA A 25 -7.01 7.22 -6.39
N GLU A 26 -7.32 7.98 -7.45
CA GLU A 26 -8.10 9.22 -7.39
C GLU A 26 -9.60 9.04 -7.62
N ARG A 27 -10.06 7.81 -7.89
CA ARG A 27 -11.49 7.54 -8.02
C ARG A 27 -12.24 7.95 -6.75
N SER A 28 -13.43 8.49 -6.92
CA SER A 28 -14.35 8.85 -5.84
C SER A 28 -15.03 7.60 -5.27
N ASP A 29 -14.24 6.65 -4.79
CA ASP A 29 -14.73 5.46 -4.11
C ASP A 29 -15.04 5.78 -2.64
N ASP A 30 -16.09 5.18 -2.09
CA ASP A 30 -16.49 5.38 -0.68
C ASP A 30 -15.41 4.93 0.31
N ILE A 31 -14.60 3.95 -0.10
CA ILE A 31 -13.53 3.37 0.70
C ILE A 31 -12.18 3.73 0.05
N PRO A 32 -11.37 4.58 0.71
CA PRO A 32 -10.04 4.88 0.21
C PRO A 32 -9.17 3.63 0.12
N TRP A 33 -8.32 3.53 -0.91
CA TRP A 33 -7.45 2.37 -1.11
C TRP A 33 -6.49 2.09 0.07
N TYR A 34 -6.15 3.11 0.86
CA TYR A 34 -5.28 3.01 2.03
C TYR A 34 -6.01 2.57 3.32
N TYR A 35 -7.34 2.41 3.28
CA TYR A 35 -8.16 1.92 4.38
C TYR A 35 -7.56 0.70 5.14
N PRO A 36 -7.14 -0.40 4.48
CA PRO A 36 -6.62 -1.58 5.19
C PRO A 36 -5.26 -1.34 5.86
N LEU A 37 -4.57 -0.25 5.53
CA LEU A 37 -3.26 0.12 6.05
C LEU A 37 -3.36 1.16 7.19
N GLU A 38 -4.42 1.96 7.21
CA GLU A 38 -4.61 3.05 8.18
C GLU A 38 -4.76 2.54 9.62
N GLY A 39 -5.35 1.36 9.81
CA GLY A 39 -5.53 0.76 11.13
C GLY A 39 -6.60 1.46 12.00
N ASP A 40 -7.52 2.18 11.36
CA ASP A 40 -8.65 2.82 12.04
C ASP A 40 -9.79 1.81 12.25
N LEU A 41 -10.04 1.48 13.51
CA LEU A 41 -11.09 0.53 13.92
C LEU A 41 -12.50 1.07 13.71
N PHE A 42 -12.68 2.39 13.70
CA PHE A 42 -14.01 3.00 13.51
C PHE A 42 -14.50 2.90 12.06
N LYS A 43 -13.59 2.65 11.12
CA LYS A 43 -13.90 2.47 9.71
C LYS A 43 -14.19 1.01 9.34
N ALA A 44 -14.08 0.08 10.30
CA ALA A 44 -14.32 -1.35 10.09
C ALA A 44 -15.75 -1.63 9.60
N GLN A 45 -15.88 -2.28 8.43
CA GLN A 45 -17.19 -2.57 7.84
C GLN A 45 -17.76 -3.93 8.27
N THR A 46 -16.90 -4.87 8.65
CA THR A 46 -17.26 -6.23 9.03
C THR A 46 -16.59 -6.66 10.33
N ALA A 47 -17.09 -7.74 10.95
CA ALA A 47 -16.46 -8.31 12.14
C ALA A 47 -15.03 -8.79 11.87
N TRP A 48 -14.76 -9.28 10.64
CA TRP A 48 -13.41 -9.64 10.23
C TRP A 48 -12.51 -8.42 10.03
N ASP A 49 -13.07 -7.33 9.53
CA ASP A 49 -12.35 -6.05 9.39
C ASP A 49 -11.90 -5.48 10.73
N LEU A 50 -12.63 -5.70 11.82
CA LEU A 50 -12.16 -5.29 13.15
C LEU A 50 -10.81 -5.92 13.48
N PHE A 51 -10.63 -7.20 13.17
CA PHE A 51 -9.34 -7.88 13.36
C PHE A 51 -8.28 -7.37 12.38
N MET A 52 -8.65 -7.18 11.11
CA MET A 52 -7.73 -6.73 10.06
C MET A 52 -7.29 -5.26 10.19
N CYS A 53 -8.12 -4.39 10.73
CA CYS A 53 -7.77 -3.01 11.08
C CYS A 53 -7.03 -2.98 12.43
N TRP A 54 -7.37 -3.87 13.37
CA TRP A 54 -6.65 -3.95 14.65
C TRP A 54 -5.18 -4.29 14.46
N ARG A 55 -4.83 -5.27 13.62
CA ARG A 55 -3.41 -5.64 13.37
C ARG A 55 -2.56 -4.47 12.86
N THR A 56 -3.16 -3.52 12.14
CA THR A 56 -2.50 -2.31 11.62
C THR A 56 -2.63 -1.11 12.54
N SER A 57 -3.48 -1.17 13.56
CA SER A 57 -3.58 -0.15 14.61
C SER A 57 -2.29 -0.07 15.44
N ALA A 58 -2.11 1.02 16.18
CA ALA A 58 -0.98 1.19 17.10
C ALA A 58 -0.85 0.02 18.10
N SER A 59 -1.98 -0.47 18.61
CA SER A 59 -2.00 -1.58 19.57
C SER A 59 -1.65 -2.93 18.92
N GLY A 60 -2.15 -3.22 17.71
CA GLY A 60 -1.81 -4.45 16.99
C GLY A 60 -0.35 -4.46 16.53
N LYS A 61 0.16 -3.31 16.08
CA LYS A 61 1.57 -3.11 15.78
C LYS A 61 2.45 -3.36 17.02
N PHE A 62 2.06 -2.84 18.18
CA PHE A 62 2.77 -3.09 19.43
C PHE A 62 2.83 -4.60 19.74
N VAL A 63 1.69 -5.29 19.75
CA VAL A 63 1.64 -6.74 20.05
C VAL A 63 2.49 -7.53 19.06
N THR A 64 2.36 -7.25 17.76
CA THR A 64 3.11 -7.96 16.71
C THR A 64 4.61 -7.68 16.82
N HIS A 65 4.99 -6.45 17.14
CA HIS A 65 6.39 -6.04 17.28
C HIS A 65 7.10 -6.77 18.43
N TYR A 66 6.52 -6.78 19.64
CA TYR A 66 7.10 -7.51 20.77
C TYR A 66 6.97 -9.03 20.61
N GLY A 67 5.90 -9.50 19.96
CA GLY A 67 5.72 -10.92 19.64
C GLY A 67 6.84 -11.44 18.74
N LEU A 68 7.09 -10.76 17.62
CA LEU A 68 8.16 -11.12 16.69
C LEU A 68 9.55 -11.01 17.32
N TRP A 69 9.80 -9.94 18.08
CA TRP A 69 11.05 -9.81 18.83
C TRP A 69 11.29 -11.00 19.76
N THR A 70 10.25 -11.42 20.49
CA THR A 70 10.33 -12.57 21.40
C THR A 70 10.55 -13.88 20.64
N MET A 71 9.80 -14.10 19.55
CA MET A 71 9.93 -15.29 18.71
C MET A 71 11.34 -15.40 18.11
N GLU A 72 11.93 -14.27 17.72
CA GLU A 72 13.30 -14.23 17.19
C GLU A 72 14.32 -14.56 18.29
N LYS A 73 14.15 -14.01 19.50
CA LYS A 73 14.99 -14.36 20.67
C LYS A 73 14.91 -15.83 21.05
N LEU A 74 13.72 -16.43 20.93
CA LEU A 74 13.48 -17.85 21.16
C LEU A 74 13.92 -18.73 19.97
N ARG A 75 14.47 -18.14 18.89
CA ARG A 75 14.86 -18.82 17.65
C ARG A 75 13.73 -19.59 16.96
N LEU A 76 12.49 -19.15 17.16
CA LEU A 76 11.31 -19.69 16.47
C LEU A 76 11.18 -19.12 15.05
N VAL A 77 11.75 -17.94 14.80
CA VAL A 77 11.84 -17.29 13.49
C VAL A 77 13.30 -16.94 13.16
N PRO A 78 13.65 -16.78 11.86
CA PRO A 78 14.99 -16.39 11.45
C PRO A 78 15.42 -15.04 12.04
N SER A 79 16.72 -14.89 12.29
CA SER A 79 17.30 -13.61 12.70
C SER A 79 17.06 -12.52 11.64
N GLY A 80 16.70 -11.31 12.08
CA GLY A 80 16.37 -10.18 11.22
C GLY A 80 14.90 -10.12 10.78
N THR A 81 14.07 -11.11 11.17
CA THR A 81 12.62 -11.07 10.89
C THR A 81 11.98 -9.84 11.53
N TYR A 82 12.36 -9.51 12.77
CA TYR A 82 11.90 -8.31 13.45
C TYR A 82 12.26 -7.03 12.68
N ASP A 83 13.51 -6.90 12.22
CA ASP A 83 13.99 -5.69 11.52
C ASP A 83 13.27 -5.48 10.17
N VAL A 84 13.02 -6.57 9.44
CA VAL A 84 12.25 -6.53 8.19
C VAL A 84 10.81 -6.09 8.47
N CYS A 85 10.16 -6.66 9.48
CA CYS A 85 8.81 -6.27 9.86
C CYS A 85 8.72 -4.82 10.32
N GLU A 86 9.72 -4.32 11.03
CA GLU A 86 9.79 -2.92 11.45
C GLU A 86 9.93 -1.97 10.26
N THR A 87 10.78 -2.33 9.30
CA THR A 87 10.93 -1.58 8.04
C THR A 87 9.62 -1.55 7.26
N LEU A 88 8.92 -2.68 7.15
CA LEU A 88 7.62 -2.78 6.48
C LEU A 88 6.53 -1.96 7.19
N LYS A 89 6.55 -1.90 8.53
CA LYS A 89 5.62 -1.08 9.31
C LYS A 89 5.79 0.41 8.97
N ILE A 90 7.04 0.90 8.97
CA ILE A 90 7.37 2.29 8.63
C ILE A 90 6.97 2.60 7.18
N ALA A 91 7.28 1.70 6.25
CA ALA A 91 6.91 1.85 4.84
C ALA A 91 5.40 1.88 4.65
N GLY A 92 4.64 1.02 5.35
CA GLY A 92 3.19 1.01 5.33
C GLY A 92 2.58 2.34 5.82
N ASP A 93 3.11 2.88 6.91
CA ASP A 93 2.67 4.18 7.44
C ASP A 93 2.99 5.31 6.47
N ALA A 94 4.17 5.31 5.86
CA ALA A 94 4.53 6.26 4.81
C ALA A 94 3.61 6.14 3.58
N CYS A 95 3.17 4.94 3.21
CA CYS A 95 2.19 4.75 2.12
C CYS A 95 0.83 5.36 2.46
N VAL A 96 0.33 5.19 3.70
CA VAL A 96 -0.94 5.80 4.14
C VAL A 96 -0.85 7.31 4.10
N TRP A 97 0.22 7.87 4.67
CA TRP A 97 0.46 9.32 4.67
C TRP A 97 0.60 9.85 3.24
N GLY A 98 1.38 9.19 2.39
CA GLY A 98 1.54 9.58 0.99
C GLY A 98 0.23 9.50 0.20
N GLY A 99 -0.65 8.55 0.52
CA GLY A 99 -1.99 8.47 -0.05
C GLY A 99 -2.92 9.59 0.40
N LYS A 100 -2.94 9.91 1.70
CA LYS A 100 -3.73 11.00 2.28
C LYS A 100 -3.33 12.37 1.73
N GLU A 101 -2.02 12.60 1.62
CA GLU A 101 -1.43 13.84 1.09
C GLU A 101 -1.35 13.85 -0.45
N LYS A 102 -1.85 12.81 -1.13
CA LYS A 102 -1.82 12.67 -2.60
C LYS A 102 -0.44 12.86 -3.22
N LEU A 103 0.61 12.37 -2.54
CA LEU A 103 2.00 12.51 -2.97
C LEU A 103 2.40 11.49 -4.05
N PHE A 104 1.69 10.37 -4.14
CA PHE A 104 1.91 9.35 -5.15
C PHE A 104 0.62 8.59 -5.45
N THR A 105 0.60 7.92 -6.61
CA THR A 105 -0.45 6.94 -6.94
C THR A 105 0.13 5.52 -6.96
N PRO A 106 -0.46 4.58 -6.20
CA PRO A 106 -0.09 3.17 -6.27
C PRO A 106 -0.68 2.44 -7.48
N MET A 107 -1.71 3.00 -8.13
CA MET A 107 -2.54 2.26 -9.09
C MET A 107 -2.84 3.11 -10.33
N TYR A 108 -1.84 3.24 -11.19
CA TYR A 108 -1.98 3.90 -12.48
C TYR A 108 -2.32 2.88 -13.58
N LEU A 109 -3.50 3.01 -14.17
CA LEU A 109 -4.00 2.14 -15.23
C LEU A 109 -3.75 2.76 -16.61
N VAL A 110 -3.15 2.00 -17.50
CA VAL A 110 -3.00 2.36 -18.92
C VAL A 110 -3.46 1.20 -19.78
N ILE A 111 -4.44 1.45 -20.64
CA ILE A 111 -4.88 0.52 -21.68
C ILE A 111 -4.31 1.02 -22.99
N SER A 112 -3.51 0.19 -23.65
CA SER A 112 -2.87 0.55 -24.91
C SER A 112 -3.02 -0.56 -25.94
N ARG A 113 -3.11 -0.15 -27.20
CA ARG A 113 -3.09 -1.03 -28.36
C ARG A 113 -1.71 -0.95 -29.00
N LYS A 114 -1.16 -2.13 -29.34
CA LYS A 114 0.00 -2.21 -30.22
C LYS A 114 -0.48 -1.93 -31.65
N PRO A 115 0.06 -0.93 -32.36
CA PRO A 115 -0.18 -0.81 -33.80
C PRO A 115 0.40 -2.04 -34.51
N GLU A 116 -0.20 -2.42 -35.64
CA GLU A 116 0.22 -3.57 -36.46
C GLU A 116 1.75 -3.63 -36.66
#